data_AF-V9IIE7-F1
#
_entry.id   AF-V9IIE7-F1
#
_cell.length_a   1.000
_cell.length_b   1.000
_cell.length_c   1.000
_cell.angle_alpha   90.00
_cell.angle_beta   90.00
_cell.angle_gamma   90.00
#
_symmetry.space_group_name_H-M   'P 1'
#
loop_
_entity.id
_entity.type
_entity.pdbx_description
1 polymer ?
#
loop_
_entity_poly.entity_id
_entity_poly.type
_entity_poly.pdbx_seq_one_letter_code
_entity_poly.pdbx_strand_id
1 'polypeptide(L)'
;MRFDLLQKIAFFHFFCLVSCRFERPSVMEYQDILITPQQNTVDNGYGSQTSGSSEEKHELRVLWAKFYGEEYHPLYEEAVKRLKAKDNKRYLSINNQTVFDIENYMKRTLLTVEIILLEANTRAEKQNTTAFLHVVGFGLGVWKVIQDQEIYFLKTFEIALRKMNKKLRYVSDIMFAYFHQQKCGDAENGDYLGDIKIHFALREPHSKLTRPSDTNKLLVVTYAWDGNALPGNEFWIRKLSSSGDTATACSTQVAELHTFRINPRACGASLHIASAQHGILHISDYAKLHLA
;
A
#
# COMPACT_ATOMS: atom_id res chain seq x y z
N MET A 1 -13.19 -37.59 -21.03
CA MET A 1 -11.77 -37.16 -21.05
C MET A 1 -11.72 -35.65 -21.34
N ARG A 2 -12.03 -34.80 -20.35
CA ARG A 2 -11.85 -33.32 -20.35
C ARG A 2 -12.59 -32.73 -19.14
N PHE A 3 -12.02 -32.93 -17.95
CA PHE A 3 -12.27 -32.10 -16.77
C PHE A 3 -11.06 -32.07 -15.82
N ASP A 4 -10.06 -32.94 -16.03
CA ASP A 4 -8.79 -32.94 -15.26
C ASP A 4 -7.70 -31.98 -15.77
N LEU A 5 -7.95 -31.16 -16.79
CA LEU A 5 -6.94 -30.20 -17.28
C LEU A 5 -6.93 -28.86 -16.52
N LEU A 6 -7.94 -28.58 -15.68
CA LEU A 6 -8.01 -27.33 -14.91
C LEU A 6 -7.16 -27.37 -13.63
N GLN A 7 -6.70 -28.54 -13.18
CA GLN A 7 -5.80 -28.67 -12.02
C GLN A 7 -4.33 -28.31 -12.32
N LYS A 8 -3.99 -27.91 -13.55
CA LYS A 8 -2.62 -27.48 -13.93
C LYS A 8 -2.54 -26.03 -14.38
N ILE A 9 -3.55 -25.21 -14.08
CA ILE A 9 -3.46 -23.76 -14.18
C ILE A 9 -3.11 -23.24 -12.79
N ALA A 10 -1.93 -22.66 -12.63
CA ALA A 10 -1.59 -21.96 -11.39
C ALA A 10 -2.50 -20.72 -11.30
N PHE A 11 -3.48 -20.75 -10.40
CA PHE A 11 -4.29 -19.58 -10.10
C PHE A 11 -3.49 -18.65 -9.19
N PHE A 12 -3.04 -17.54 -9.76
CA PHE A 12 -2.39 -16.46 -9.00
C PHE A 12 -3.45 -15.45 -8.58
N HIS A 13 -3.33 -14.97 -7.34
CA HIS A 13 -4.22 -13.93 -6.82
C HIS A 13 -3.54 -12.58 -6.93
N PHE A 14 -4.00 -11.73 -7.85
CA PHE A 14 -3.45 -10.39 -8.03
C PHE A 14 -4.19 -9.36 -7.19
N PHE A 15 -3.42 -8.56 -6.45
CA PHE A 15 -3.95 -7.45 -5.68
C PHE A 15 -3.32 -6.14 -6.14
N CYS A 16 -4.18 -5.17 -6.42
CA CYS A 16 -3.81 -3.91 -7.00
C CYS A 16 -3.53 -2.87 -5.92
N LEU A 17 -2.38 -2.19 -5.98
CA LEU A 17 -1.92 -1.30 -4.92
C LEU A 17 -1.68 0.12 -5.41
N VAL A 18 -2.49 1.05 -4.89
CA VAL A 18 -2.26 2.48 -5.02
C VAL A 18 -1.49 2.96 -3.79
N SER A 19 -0.41 3.68 -4.02
CA SER A 19 0.46 4.22 -2.97
C SER A 19 0.42 5.74 -2.93
N CYS A 20 1.25 6.32 -2.06
CA CYS A 20 1.45 7.76 -2.01
C CYS A 20 2.02 8.29 -3.32
N ARG A 21 1.43 9.36 -3.86
CA ARG A 21 1.84 9.99 -5.12
C ARG A 21 2.31 11.42 -4.87
N PHE A 22 3.54 11.72 -5.32
CA PHE A 22 4.19 13.01 -5.05
C PHE A 22 4.65 13.78 -6.30
N GLU A 23 4.47 13.23 -7.50
CA GLU A 23 4.93 13.87 -8.75
C GLU A 23 4.19 15.18 -9.06
N ARG A 24 2.93 15.29 -8.63
CA ARG A 24 2.09 16.46 -8.87
C ARG A 24 1.92 17.24 -7.58
N PRO A 25 2.40 18.50 -7.51
CA PRO A 25 2.18 19.35 -6.36
C PRO A 25 0.70 19.55 -6.05
N SER A 26 0.38 19.66 -4.76
CA SER A 26 -0.92 20.08 -4.28
C SER A 26 -2.10 19.18 -4.65
N VAL A 27 -1.87 17.90 -4.94
CA VAL A 27 -2.92 16.89 -5.14
C VAL A 27 -2.55 15.56 -4.48
N MET A 28 -3.55 14.74 -4.15
CA MET A 28 -3.35 13.41 -3.57
C MET A 28 -2.52 13.47 -2.28
N GLU A 29 -1.71 12.44 -2.01
CA GLU A 29 -0.89 12.36 -0.81
C GLU A 29 0.17 13.47 -0.69
N TYR A 30 0.48 14.21 -1.78
CA TYR A 30 1.30 15.42 -1.69
C TYR A 30 0.70 16.42 -0.69
N GLN A 31 -0.63 16.57 -0.67
CA GLN A 31 -1.31 17.54 0.19
C GLN A 31 -1.15 17.24 1.68
N ASP A 32 -0.93 15.98 2.03
CA ASP A 32 -0.97 15.47 3.40
C ASP A 32 0.43 15.19 3.98
N ILE A 33 1.41 14.94 3.10
CA ILE A 33 2.75 14.44 3.46
C ILE A 33 3.86 15.42 3.09
N LEU A 34 3.75 16.11 1.95
CA LEU A 34 4.75 17.09 1.53
C LEU A 34 4.36 18.48 2.02
N ILE A 35 5.31 19.12 2.68
CA ILE A 35 5.12 20.41 3.32
C ILE A 35 5.99 21.45 2.61
N THR A 36 5.34 22.42 1.96
CA THR A 36 6.01 23.47 1.17
C THR A 36 5.47 24.86 1.50
N PRO A 37 6.25 25.94 1.31
CA PRO A 37 5.79 27.29 1.64
C PRO A 37 4.65 27.77 0.74
N GLN A 38 4.53 27.24 -0.48
CA GLN A 38 3.43 27.59 -1.40
C GLN A 38 2.12 26.88 -1.04
N GLN A 39 2.20 25.67 -0.49
CA GLN A 39 1.02 24.87 -0.15
C GLN A 39 0.57 25.08 1.29
N ASN A 40 1.48 24.97 2.26
CA ASN A 40 1.17 24.89 3.68
C ASN A 40 1.00 26.27 4.30
N THR A 41 -0.02 26.98 3.84
CA THR A 41 -0.41 28.32 4.26
C THR A 41 -1.82 28.34 4.85
N VAL A 42 -2.13 29.39 5.63
CA VAL A 42 -3.48 29.61 6.18
C VAL A 42 -4.52 29.71 5.06
N ASP A 43 -4.21 30.42 3.98
CA ASP A 43 -5.12 30.59 2.82
C ASP A 43 -5.50 29.25 2.14
N ASN A 44 -4.64 28.25 2.26
CA ASN A 44 -4.86 26.90 1.74
C ASN A 44 -5.46 25.94 2.78
N GLY A 45 -5.83 26.45 3.96
CA GLY A 45 -6.51 25.69 5.02
C GLY A 45 -5.58 24.95 5.98
N TYR A 46 -4.26 25.17 5.91
CA TYR A 46 -3.28 24.56 6.81
C TYR A 46 -3.10 25.38 8.10
N GLY A 47 -2.50 24.76 9.11
CA GLY A 47 -2.30 25.35 10.43
C GLY A 47 -3.52 25.22 11.34
N SER A 48 -3.36 25.74 12.56
CA SER A 48 -4.48 25.88 13.50
C SER A 48 -5.51 26.87 12.97
N GLN A 49 -6.79 26.67 13.31
CA GLN A 49 -7.87 27.54 12.85
C GLN A 49 -7.59 29.00 13.28
N THR A 50 -7.34 29.86 12.30
CA THR A 50 -7.12 31.29 12.48
C THR A 50 -8.05 32.05 11.55
N SER A 51 -8.45 33.26 11.96
CA SER A 51 -9.31 34.14 11.16
C SER A 51 -8.64 34.49 9.83
N GLY A 52 -9.01 33.82 8.73
CA GLY A 52 -8.46 34.09 7.39
C GLY A 52 -8.54 32.95 6.38
N SER A 53 -8.66 31.69 6.80
CA SER A 53 -8.79 30.55 5.88
C SER A 53 -10.20 30.42 5.31
N SER A 54 -10.32 29.91 4.07
CA SER A 54 -11.61 29.40 3.58
C SER A 54 -12.03 28.22 4.46
N GLU A 55 -13.16 28.37 5.16
CA GLU A 55 -13.68 27.40 6.13
C GLU A 55 -13.74 25.99 5.52
N GLU A 56 -14.27 25.86 4.30
CA GLU A 56 -14.34 24.58 3.56
C GLU A 56 -12.96 23.93 3.34
N LYS A 57 -11.95 24.70 2.91
CA LYS A 57 -10.60 24.16 2.69
C LYS A 57 -9.99 23.70 4.00
N HIS A 58 -10.15 24.48 5.06
CA HIS A 58 -9.62 24.17 6.38
C HIS A 58 -10.27 22.90 6.95
N GLU A 59 -11.59 22.77 6.88
CA GLU A 59 -12.32 21.59 7.33
C GLU A 59 -11.85 20.32 6.61
N LEU A 60 -11.64 20.39 5.29
CA LEU A 60 -11.12 19.26 4.53
C LEU A 60 -9.69 18.88 4.98
N ARG A 61 -8.82 19.86 5.26
CA ARG A 61 -7.46 19.59 5.77
C ARG A 61 -7.48 19.00 7.17
N VAL A 62 -8.37 19.47 8.04
CA VAL A 62 -8.56 18.93 9.38
C VAL A 62 -9.09 17.50 9.32
N LEU A 63 -10.00 17.18 8.40
CA LEU A 63 -10.50 15.81 8.20
C LEU A 63 -9.36 14.84 7.88
N TRP A 64 -8.48 15.21 6.95
CA TRP A 64 -7.32 14.38 6.61
C TRP A 64 -6.27 14.36 7.72
N ALA A 65 -6.01 15.47 8.40
CA ALA A 65 -5.11 15.50 9.55
C ALA A 65 -5.58 14.52 10.65
N LYS A 66 -6.88 14.50 10.95
CA LYS A 66 -7.49 13.57 11.92
C LYS A 66 -7.32 12.11 11.51
N PHE A 67 -7.39 11.80 10.21
CA PHE A 67 -7.08 10.47 9.71
C PHE A 67 -5.65 10.04 10.08
N TYR A 68 -4.69 10.97 10.05
CA TYR A 68 -3.32 10.74 10.51
C TYR A 68 -3.14 10.86 12.03
N GLY A 69 -4.21 11.11 12.80
CA GLY A 69 -4.13 11.31 14.25
C GLY A 69 -3.61 12.68 14.67
N GLU A 70 -3.74 13.69 13.80
CA GLU A 70 -3.37 15.08 14.07
C GLU A 70 -4.60 15.98 14.15
N GLU A 71 -4.47 17.11 14.85
CA GLU A 71 -5.54 18.12 14.91
C GLU A 71 -5.64 18.89 13.59
N TYR A 72 -4.50 19.20 12.97
CA TYR A 72 -4.39 19.90 11.69
C TYR A 72 -3.03 19.60 11.03
N HIS A 73 -2.94 19.76 9.72
CA HIS A 73 -1.65 19.71 9.02
C HIS A 73 -0.88 21.03 9.22
N PRO A 74 0.43 20.99 9.51
CA PRO A 74 1.17 22.17 9.95
C PRO A 74 1.33 23.21 8.84
N LEU A 75 1.51 24.46 9.26
CA LEU A 75 2.09 25.49 8.39
C LEU A 75 3.55 25.14 8.07
N TYR A 76 4.06 25.69 6.97
CA TYR A 76 5.46 25.46 6.59
C TYR A 76 6.45 25.88 7.69
N GLU A 77 6.22 27.03 8.31
CA GLU A 77 7.08 27.56 9.39
C GLU A 77 7.06 26.68 10.63
N GLU A 78 5.90 26.11 10.97
CA GLU A 78 5.75 25.17 12.07
C GLU A 78 6.53 23.88 11.79
N ALA A 79 6.43 23.34 10.58
CA ALA A 79 7.17 22.15 10.16
C ALA A 79 8.69 22.40 10.18
N VAL A 80 9.16 23.55 9.69
CA VAL A 80 10.58 23.94 9.75
C VAL A 80 11.07 24.08 11.20
N LYS A 81 10.24 24.61 12.10
CA LYS A 81 10.57 24.68 13.54
C LYS A 81 10.69 23.28 14.13
N ARG A 82 9.75 22.38 13.84
CA ARG A 82 9.75 20.97 14.30
C ARG A 82 10.93 20.20 13.73
N LEU A 83 11.28 20.43 12.46
CA LEU A 83 12.44 19.83 11.79
C LEU A 83 13.76 20.12 12.52
N LYS A 84 13.90 21.31 13.12
CA LYS A 84 15.11 21.75 13.85
C LYS A 84 15.15 21.26 15.31
N ALA A 85 14.10 20.60 15.80
CA ALA A 85 14.08 20.06 17.15
C ALA A 85 15.08 18.88 17.28
N LYS A 86 15.76 18.79 18.43
CA LYS A 86 16.81 17.77 18.65
C LYS A 86 16.28 16.33 18.62
N ASP A 87 15.02 16.15 18.97
CA ASP A 87 14.31 14.88 19.07
C ASP A 87 13.46 14.55 17.83
N ASN A 88 13.56 15.36 16.77
CA ASN A 88 12.82 15.15 15.53
C ASN A 88 13.16 13.80 14.89
N LYS A 89 12.13 12.97 14.69
CA LYS A 89 12.18 11.71 13.94
C LYS A 89 11.18 11.66 12.79
N ARG A 90 10.38 12.71 12.64
CA ARG A 90 9.19 12.74 11.78
C ARG A 90 9.43 13.50 10.49
N TYR A 91 10.08 14.65 10.58
CA TYR A 91 10.26 15.54 9.44
C TYR A 91 11.64 15.37 8.84
N LEU A 92 11.71 15.28 7.51
CA LEU A 92 12.95 15.22 6.75
C LEU A 92 12.98 16.34 5.71
N SER A 93 14.07 17.09 5.66
CA SER A 93 14.27 18.08 4.59
C SER A 93 14.66 17.37 3.30
N ILE A 94 13.89 17.53 2.23
CA ILE A 94 14.27 17.05 0.89
C ILE A 94 15.17 18.08 0.22
N ASN A 95 14.79 19.35 0.32
CA ASN A 95 15.50 20.50 -0.22
C ASN A 95 15.13 21.75 0.60
N ASN A 96 15.62 22.93 0.20
CA ASN A 96 15.41 24.19 0.94
C ASN A 96 13.94 24.60 1.14
N GLN A 97 12.99 24.05 0.36
CA GLN A 97 11.58 24.44 0.35
C GLN A 97 10.62 23.27 0.51
N THR A 98 11.11 22.04 0.71
CA THR A 98 10.26 20.86 0.81
C THR A 98 10.66 20.01 1.99
N VAL A 99 9.71 19.81 2.89
CA VAL A 99 9.81 18.90 4.03
C VAL A 99 8.91 17.69 3.77
N PHE A 100 9.43 16.50 4.06
CA PHE A 100 8.74 15.22 3.98
C PHE A 100 8.33 14.75 5.37
N ASP A 101 7.06 14.41 5.52
CA ASP A 101 6.51 13.84 6.74
C ASP A 101 6.58 12.31 6.72
N ILE A 102 7.63 11.77 7.33
CA ILE A 102 7.89 10.32 7.38
C ILE A 102 6.73 9.59 8.08
N GLU A 103 6.21 10.17 9.15
CA GLU A 103 5.19 9.50 9.96
C GLU A 103 3.86 9.39 9.20
N ASN A 104 3.41 10.46 8.55
CA ASN A 104 2.19 10.42 7.76
C ASN A 104 2.33 9.53 6.52
N TYR A 105 3.51 9.51 5.89
CA TYR A 105 3.83 8.54 4.84
C TYR A 105 3.69 7.09 5.31
N MET A 106 4.28 6.75 6.46
CA MET A 106 4.16 5.39 7.00
C MET A 106 2.73 5.07 7.39
N LYS A 107 1.97 6.00 8.00
CA LYS A 107 0.54 5.81 8.34
C LYS A 107 -0.32 5.55 7.10
N ARG A 108 -0.11 6.33 6.02
CA ARG A 108 -0.82 6.12 4.75
C ARG A 108 -0.50 4.77 4.14
N THR A 109 0.78 4.41 4.12
CA THR A 109 1.27 3.13 3.60
C THR A 109 0.77 1.96 4.44
N LEU A 110 0.65 2.14 5.77
CA LEU A 110 0.26 1.11 6.72
C LEU A 110 -1.13 0.56 6.42
N LEU A 111 -2.08 1.41 6.01
CA LEU A 111 -3.41 0.95 5.58
C LEU A 111 -3.31 -0.11 4.48
N THR A 112 -2.57 0.22 3.42
CA THR A 112 -2.42 -0.65 2.25
C THR A 112 -1.73 -1.96 2.64
N VAL A 113 -0.70 -1.88 3.49
CA VAL A 113 0.01 -3.05 4.03
C VAL A 113 -0.92 -3.93 4.87
N GLU A 114 -1.72 -3.35 5.75
CA GLU A 114 -2.66 -4.12 6.59
C GLU A 114 -3.71 -4.83 5.73
N ILE A 115 -4.24 -4.14 4.71
CA ILE A 115 -5.23 -4.72 3.79
C ILE A 115 -4.66 -5.92 3.05
N ILE A 116 -3.46 -5.85 2.47
CA ILE A 116 -2.89 -6.99 1.72
C ILE A 116 -2.58 -8.18 2.62
N LEU A 117 -2.13 -7.94 3.85
CA LEU A 117 -1.81 -9.00 4.79
C LEU A 117 -3.09 -9.74 5.20
N LEU A 118 -4.16 -9.00 5.49
CA LEU A 118 -5.47 -9.57 5.81
C LEU A 118 -6.08 -10.31 4.61
N GLU A 119 -6.01 -9.74 3.41
CA GLU A 119 -6.52 -10.37 2.19
C GLU A 119 -5.78 -11.67 1.88
N ALA A 120 -4.45 -11.68 1.94
CA ALA A 120 -3.63 -12.87 1.73
C ALA A 120 -3.95 -13.95 2.77
N ASN A 121 -4.04 -13.56 4.05
CA ASN A 121 -4.40 -14.45 5.14
C ASN A 121 -5.78 -15.09 4.93
N THR A 122 -6.82 -14.29 4.68
CA THR A 122 -8.19 -14.80 4.52
C THR A 122 -8.34 -15.66 3.26
N ARG A 123 -7.64 -15.35 2.17
CA ARG A 123 -7.67 -16.21 0.96
C ARG A 123 -7.02 -17.56 1.18
N ALA A 124 -5.88 -17.57 1.87
CA ALA A 124 -5.18 -18.82 2.21
C ALA A 124 -5.98 -19.67 3.20
N GLU A 125 -6.57 -19.05 4.22
CA GLU A 125 -7.50 -19.68 5.16
C GLU A 125 -8.66 -20.38 4.45
N LYS A 126 -9.34 -19.68 3.52
CA LYS A 126 -10.46 -20.24 2.74
C LYS A 126 -10.05 -21.42 1.85
N GLN A 127 -8.78 -21.55 1.51
CA GLN A 127 -8.22 -22.65 0.73
C GLN A 127 -7.53 -23.71 1.59
N ASN A 128 -7.59 -23.58 2.92
CA ASN A 128 -6.94 -24.47 3.87
C ASN A 128 -5.43 -24.67 3.59
N THR A 129 -4.74 -23.56 3.27
CA THR A 129 -3.29 -23.52 3.01
C THR A 129 -2.67 -22.26 3.60
N THR A 130 -1.36 -22.04 3.40
CA THR A 130 -0.69 -20.77 3.73
C THR A 130 -0.37 -19.95 2.48
N ALA A 131 -0.28 -18.63 2.63
CA ALA A 131 0.08 -17.68 1.59
C ALA A 131 1.58 -17.44 1.53
N PHE A 132 2.09 -17.40 0.30
CA PHE A 132 3.35 -16.77 -0.05
C PHE A 132 3.01 -15.42 -0.71
N LEU A 133 3.27 -14.31 -0.02
CA LEU A 133 2.94 -12.97 -0.50
C LEU A 133 4.13 -12.36 -1.25
N HIS A 134 3.96 -12.10 -2.55
CA HIS A 134 4.92 -11.38 -3.38
C HIS A 134 4.59 -9.88 -3.39
N VAL A 135 5.53 -9.09 -2.87
CA VAL A 135 5.44 -7.65 -2.68
C VAL A 135 6.44 -6.95 -3.59
N VAL A 136 5.96 -6.02 -4.42
CA VAL A 136 6.79 -5.03 -5.11
C VAL A 136 6.68 -3.67 -4.42
N GLY A 137 7.64 -2.77 -4.65
CA GLY A 137 7.60 -1.41 -4.13
C GLY A 137 6.50 -0.55 -4.76
N PHE A 138 5.29 -0.57 -4.20
CA PHE A 138 4.19 0.29 -4.63
C PHE A 138 4.42 1.73 -4.18
N GLY A 139 4.44 2.68 -5.14
CA GLY A 139 4.77 4.09 -4.88
C GLY A 139 6.26 4.40 -4.74
N LEU A 140 7.13 3.41 -4.97
CA LEU A 140 8.59 3.56 -4.87
C LEU A 140 9.29 3.72 -6.23
N GLY A 141 8.52 3.69 -7.32
CA GLY A 141 8.99 3.99 -8.68
C GLY A 141 9.12 5.50 -8.90
N VAL A 142 8.50 6.01 -9.98
CA VAL A 142 8.51 7.45 -10.31
C VAL A 142 7.85 8.33 -9.25
N TRP A 143 7.10 7.75 -8.32
CA TRP A 143 6.36 8.47 -7.28
C TRP A 143 7.17 8.78 -6.02
N LYS A 144 8.38 8.23 -5.86
CA LYS A 144 9.23 8.49 -4.68
C LYS A 144 9.87 9.88 -4.74
N VAL A 145 10.13 10.46 -3.57
CA VAL A 145 10.73 11.80 -3.44
C VAL A 145 12.03 11.83 -2.65
N ILE A 146 12.36 10.73 -1.97
CA ILE A 146 13.63 10.57 -1.27
C ILE A 146 14.29 9.25 -1.67
N GLN A 147 15.62 9.24 -1.67
CA GLN A 147 16.40 8.05 -2.06
C GLN A 147 16.09 6.85 -1.17
N ASP A 148 16.01 7.08 0.14
CA ASP A 148 15.85 6.04 1.15
C ASP A 148 14.38 5.72 1.50
N GLN A 149 13.43 6.05 0.61
CA GLN A 149 12.00 5.85 0.87
C GLN A 149 11.64 4.37 1.09
N GLU A 150 12.42 3.44 0.52
CA GLU A 150 12.33 1.99 0.76
C GLU A 150 12.44 1.63 2.25
N ILE A 151 13.27 2.36 3.02
CA ILE A 151 13.47 2.09 4.46
C ILE A 151 12.16 2.28 5.21
N TYR A 152 11.46 3.39 4.98
CA TYR A 152 10.19 3.69 5.65
C TYR A 152 9.05 2.78 5.17
N PHE A 153 9.09 2.38 3.89
CA PHE A 153 8.16 1.40 3.35
C PHE A 153 8.31 0.03 4.06
N LEU A 154 9.53 -0.50 4.15
CA LEU A 154 9.79 -1.78 4.83
C LEU A 154 9.55 -1.68 6.33
N LYS A 155 9.84 -0.52 6.95
CA LYS A 155 9.49 -0.25 8.35
C LYS A 155 7.99 -0.34 8.58
N THR A 156 7.18 0.08 7.61
CA THR A 156 5.71 -0.04 7.67
C THR A 156 5.26 -1.50 7.68
N PHE A 157 5.89 -2.35 6.86
CA PHE A 157 5.67 -3.80 6.93
C PHE A 157 6.07 -4.38 8.28
N GLU A 158 7.22 -4.00 8.82
CA GLU A 158 7.64 -4.45 10.15
C GLU A 158 6.59 -4.10 11.22
N ILE A 159 6.11 -2.86 11.24
CA ILE A 159 5.07 -2.39 12.17
C ILE A 159 3.80 -3.23 12.02
N ALA A 160 3.32 -3.41 10.79
CA ALA A 160 2.11 -4.16 10.49
C ALA A 160 2.21 -5.63 10.94
N LEU A 161 3.33 -6.28 10.63
CA LEU A 161 3.58 -7.69 10.95
C LEU A 161 3.66 -7.89 12.47
N ARG A 162 4.37 -7.03 13.19
CA ARG A 162 4.41 -7.08 14.66
C ARG A 162 3.04 -6.84 15.29
N LYS A 163 2.29 -5.84 14.80
CA LYS A 163 0.94 -5.50 15.29
C LYS A 163 -0.05 -6.65 15.08
N MET A 164 0.05 -7.35 13.95
CA MET A 164 -0.92 -8.37 13.54
C MET A 164 -0.45 -9.82 13.68
N ASN A 165 0.73 -10.07 14.25
CA ASN A 165 1.35 -11.41 14.26
C ASN A 165 0.38 -12.54 14.67
N LYS A 166 -0.37 -12.36 15.77
CA LYS A 166 -1.33 -13.37 16.27
C LYS A 166 -2.54 -13.61 15.35
N LYS A 167 -2.78 -12.71 14.41
CA LYS A 167 -3.92 -12.70 13.47
C LYS A 167 -3.54 -13.25 12.10
N LEU A 168 -2.26 -13.14 11.72
CA LEU A 168 -1.74 -13.62 10.43
C LEU A 168 -1.30 -15.08 10.52
N ARG A 169 -2.26 -15.99 10.74
CA ARG A 169 -1.97 -17.43 10.91
C ARG A 169 -1.71 -18.17 9.60
N TYR A 170 -2.15 -17.59 8.50
CA TYR A 170 -2.13 -18.21 7.18
C TYR A 170 -1.21 -17.47 6.20
N VAL A 171 -0.44 -16.48 6.63
CA VAL A 171 0.67 -15.93 5.84
C VAL A 171 1.94 -16.58 6.34
N SER A 172 2.62 -17.37 5.51
CA SER A 172 3.85 -18.05 5.93
C SER A 172 5.11 -17.34 5.44
N ASP A 173 5.03 -16.67 4.29
CA ASP A 173 6.17 -16.06 3.64
C ASP A 173 5.82 -14.71 3.02
N ILE A 174 6.75 -13.77 3.09
CA ILE A 174 6.69 -12.50 2.36
C ILE A 174 7.97 -12.36 1.55
N MET A 175 7.82 -12.17 0.24
CA MET A 175 8.88 -11.88 -0.71
C MET A 175 8.84 -10.41 -1.08
N PHE A 176 9.82 -9.65 -0.62
CA PHE A 176 10.09 -8.30 -1.09
C PHE A 176 10.93 -8.35 -2.36
N ALA A 177 10.26 -8.20 -3.51
CA ALA A 177 10.88 -8.30 -4.81
C ALA A 177 11.34 -6.92 -5.34
N TYR A 178 12.54 -6.88 -5.92
CA TYR A 178 13.13 -5.67 -6.52
C TYR A 178 13.43 -4.53 -5.54
N PHE A 179 13.66 -4.85 -4.26
CA PHE A 179 14.15 -3.88 -3.27
C PHE A 179 15.68 -3.85 -3.22
N HIS A 180 16.25 -2.66 -3.04
CA HIS A 180 17.67 -2.49 -2.77
C HIS A 180 17.95 -2.80 -1.30
N GLN A 181 17.07 -2.34 -0.41
CA GLN A 181 17.09 -2.70 1.00
C GLN A 181 16.89 -4.21 1.18
N GLN A 182 17.67 -4.81 2.08
CA GLN A 182 17.68 -6.26 2.34
C GLN A 182 17.22 -6.60 3.76
N LYS A 183 16.53 -5.67 4.43
CA LYS A 183 16.05 -5.82 5.81
C LYS A 183 14.64 -5.29 5.97
N CYS A 184 13.79 -6.07 6.65
CA CYS A 184 12.48 -5.64 7.11
C CYS A 184 12.48 -5.63 8.64
N GLY A 185 12.81 -4.48 9.23
CA GLY A 185 13.17 -4.41 10.64
C GLY A 185 14.49 -5.09 10.92
N ASP A 186 14.49 -6.04 11.84
CA ASP A 186 15.69 -6.82 12.20
C ASP A 186 15.86 -8.08 11.35
N ALA A 187 14.89 -8.42 10.49
CA ALA A 187 14.90 -9.64 9.68
C ALA A 187 15.56 -9.40 8.31
N GLU A 188 16.61 -10.17 8.00
CA GLU A 188 17.26 -10.26 6.69
C GLU A 188 16.59 -11.32 5.80
N ASN A 189 17.11 -11.50 4.58
CA ASN A 189 16.64 -12.53 3.68
C ASN A 189 16.83 -13.94 4.27
N GLY A 190 15.73 -14.66 4.45
CA GLY A 190 15.68 -16.00 5.03
C GLY A 190 15.32 -16.03 6.51
N ASP A 191 15.36 -14.89 7.19
CA ASP A 191 15.00 -14.75 8.59
C ASP A 191 13.49 -14.76 8.80
N TYR A 192 13.10 -14.83 10.07
CA TYR A 192 11.70 -14.75 10.51
C TYR A 192 11.44 -13.42 11.21
N LEU A 193 10.31 -12.81 10.88
CA LEU A 193 9.73 -11.73 11.66
C LEU A 193 8.43 -12.25 12.30
N GLY A 194 8.52 -12.65 13.57
CA GLY A 194 7.47 -13.46 14.18
C GLY A 194 7.48 -14.87 13.59
N ASP A 195 6.32 -15.34 13.11
CA ASP A 195 6.18 -16.66 12.48
C ASP A 195 6.28 -16.61 10.95
N ILE A 196 6.55 -15.44 10.38
CA ILE A 196 6.53 -15.17 8.94
C ILE A 196 7.96 -15.10 8.42
N LYS A 197 8.26 -15.91 7.40
CA LYS A 197 9.57 -15.91 6.75
C LYS A 197 9.71 -14.75 5.76
N ILE A 198 10.78 -13.99 5.89
CA ILE A 198 11.07 -12.83 5.05
C ILE A 198 12.06 -13.24 3.96
N HIS A 199 11.79 -12.80 2.73
CA HIS A 199 12.67 -13.02 1.59
C HIS A 199 12.90 -11.72 0.83
N PHE A 200 14.10 -11.57 0.28
CA PHE A 200 14.47 -10.51 -0.65
C PHE A 200 15.11 -11.14 -1.88
N ALA A 201 14.62 -10.80 -3.07
CA ALA A 201 15.19 -11.28 -4.33
C ALA A 201 14.74 -10.44 -5.52
N LEU A 202 15.47 -10.55 -6.63
CA LEU A 202 14.91 -10.25 -7.94
C LEU A 202 14.06 -11.45 -8.37
N ARG A 203 12.73 -11.33 -8.27
CA ARG A 203 11.81 -12.43 -8.57
C ARG A 203 10.59 -11.92 -9.31
N GLU A 204 10.35 -12.52 -10.48
CA GLU A 204 9.17 -12.23 -11.28
C GLU A 204 7.87 -12.58 -10.53
N PRO A 205 6.82 -11.74 -10.59
CA PRO A 205 5.64 -11.86 -9.74
C PRO A 205 4.94 -13.22 -9.83
N HIS A 206 4.73 -13.73 -11.06
CA HIS A 206 4.00 -14.97 -11.34
C HIS A 206 4.89 -16.20 -11.53
N SER A 207 6.15 -16.17 -11.08
CA SER A 207 6.98 -17.38 -11.04
C SER A 207 6.35 -18.44 -10.14
N LYS A 208 6.34 -19.69 -10.60
CA LYS A 208 5.84 -20.81 -9.79
C LYS A 208 6.72 -21.03 -8.56
N LEU A 209 6.11 -21.42 -7.45
CA LEU A 209 6.82 -21.87 -6.26
C LEU A 209 7.23 -23.33 -6.48
N THR A 210 8.52 -23.57 -6.67
CA THR A 210 9.05 -24.90 -7.03
C THR A 210 9.79 -25.59 -5.89
N ARG A 211 10.05 -24.90 -4.78
CA ARG A 211 10.72 -25.50 -3.64
C ARG A 211 9.76 -26.48 -2.94
N PRO A 212 10.24 -27.66 -2.48
CA PRO A 212 9.42 -28.59 -1.73
C PRO A 212 8.75 -27.95 -0.50
N SER A 213 9.44 -27.01 0.17
CA SER A 213 8.92 -26.25 1.32
C SER A 213 7.75 -25.33 0.98
N ASP A 214 7.51 -25.05 -0.30
CA ASP A 214 6.46 -24.14 -0.77
C ASP A 214 5.29 -24.90 -1.41
N THR A 215 5.31 -26.23 -1.33
CA THR A 215 4.24 -27.08 -1.86
C THR A 215 2.90 -26.65 -1.26
N ASN A 216 1.89 -26.50 -2.11
CA ASN A 216 0.52 -26.07 -1.78
C ASN A 216 0.36 -24.62 -1.29
N LYS A 217 1.42 -23.83 -1.12
CA LYS A 217 1.28 -22.42 -0.74
C LYS A 217 0.53 -21.64 -1.81
N LEU A 218 -0.39 -20.78 -1.38
CA LEU A 218 -1.10 -19.85 -2.23
C LEU A 218 -0.18 -18.68 -2.61
N LEU A 219 0.19 -18.54 -3.87
CA LEU A 219 0.92 -17.36 -4.33
C LEU A 219 -0.03 -16.18 -4.49
N VAL A 220 0.12 -15.19 -3.61
CA VAL A 220 -0.58 -13.90 -3.67
C VAL A 220 0.39 -12.88 -4.21
N VAL A 221 0.03 -12.22 -5.30
CA VAL A 221 0.90 -11.32 -6.05
C VAL A 221 0.35 -9.90 -5.97
N THR A 222 1.22 -8.95 -5.69
CA THR A 222 0.85 -7.53 -5.73
C THR A 222 1.44 -6.85 -6.95
N TYR A 223 0.75 -5.83 -7.45
CA TYR A 223 1.30 -4.92 -8.45
C TYR A 223 0.94 -3.47 -8.11
N ALA A 224 1.89 -2.57 -8.41
CA ALA A 224 1.69 -1.14 -8.24
C ALA A 224 0.77 -0.61 -9.35
N TRP A 225 -0.15 0.29 -9.01
CA TRP A 225 -1.11 0.87 -9.94
C TRP A 225 -1.39 2.33 -9.63
N ASP A 226 -1.84 3.04 -10.66
CA ASP A 226 -2.27 4.43 -10.58
C ASP A 226 -3.78 4.50 -10.38
N GLY A 227 -4.23 5.04 -9.23
CA GLY A 227 -5.67 5.07 -8.88
C GLY A 227 -6.58 5.90 -9.80
N ASN A 228 -6.02 6.61 -10.78
CA ASN A 228 -6.77 7.39 -11.77
C ASN A 228 -6.70 6.77 -13.19
N ALA A 229 -6.17 5.55 -13.31
CA ALA A 229 -6.10 4.81 -14.56
C ALA A 229 -7.01 3.57 -14.51
N LEU A 230 -7.19 2.88 -15.63
CA LEU A 230 -7.69 1.50 -15.64
C LEU A 230 -6.55 0.53 -15.25
N PRO A 231 -6.84 -0.67 -14.72
CA PRO A 231 -5.82 -1.68 -14.44
C PRO A 231 -4.97 -1.94 -15.67
N GLY A 232 -3.64 -1.86 -15.53
CA GLY A 232 -2.70 -1.96 -16.64
C GLY A 232 -2.23 -0.63 -17.23
N ASN A 233 -2.88 0.48 -16.92
CA ASN A 233 -2.44 1.85 -17.23
C ASN A 233 -1.97 2.04 -18.68
N GLU A 234 -0.65 2.12 -18.92
CA GLU A 234 -0.11 2.34 -20.25
C GLU A 234 -0.34 1.17 -21.24
N PHE A 235 -0.79 0.01 -20.75
CA PHE A 235 -1.37 -1.06 -21.54
C PHE A 235 -2.43 -0.53 -22.52
N TRP A 236 -3.31 0.36 -22.05
CA TRP A 236 -4.44 0.88 -22.84
C TRP A 236 -4.02 1.82 -23.97
N ILE A 237 -2.78 2.33 -23.92
CA ILE A 237 -2.16 3.11 -25.00
C ILE A 237 -1.04 2.35 -25.73
N ARG A 238 -1.04 1.01 -25.62
CA ARG A 238 -0.12 0.07 -26.30
C ARG A 238 1.35 0.21 -25.91
N LYS A 239 1.68 0.76 -24.75
CA LYS A 239 3.07 0.80 -24.25
C LYS A 239 3.39 -0.41 -23.37
N LEU A 240 3.45 -1.58 -24.00
CA LEU A 240 3.42 -2.90 -23.35
C LEU A 240 4.61 -3.28 -22.45
N SER A 241 5.63 -2.42 -22.34
CA SER A 241 6.87 -2.67 -21.59
C SER A 241 7.30 -1.52 -20.68
N SER A 242 6.40 -0.57 -20.41
CA SER A 242 6.76 0.69 -19.74
C SER A 242 6.77 0.63 -18.21
N SER A 243 6.04 -0.31 -17.62
CA SER A 243 5.75 -0.31 -16.18
C SER A 243 5.32 -1.70 -15.68
N GLY A 244 5.29 -1.86 -14.34
CA GLY A 244 4.88 -3.11 -13.69
C GLY A 244 3.39 -3.44 -13.83
N ASP A 245 2.50 -2.44 -13.83
CA ASP A 245 1.07 -2.66 -14.12
C ASP A 245 0.86 -3.07 -15.57
N THR A 246 1.57 -2.47 -16.53
CA THR A 246 1.49 -2.91 -17.92
C THR A 246 1.96 -4.36 -18.07
N ALA A 247 3.11 -4.72 -17.48
CA ALA A 247 3.59 -6.10 -17.49
C ALA A 247 2.58 -7.07 -16.86
N THR A 248 1.90 -6.65 -15.79
CA THR A 248 0.84 -7.44 -15.14
C THR A 248 -0.37 -7.60 -16.07
N ALA A 249 -0.83 -6.55 -16.74
CA ALA A 249 -1.92 -6.62 -17.72
C ALA A 249 -1.58 -7.51 -18.92
N CYS A 250 -0.34 -7.47 -19.41
CA CYS A 250 0.11 -8.29 -20.53
C CYS A 250 0.22 -9.79 -20.20
N SER A 251 0.45 -10.14 -18.94
CA SER A 251 0.75 -11.52 -18.52
C SER A 251 -0.38 -12.20 -17.74
N THR A 252 -1.50 -11.48 -17.51
CA THR A 252 -2.60 -11.94 -16.65
C THR A 252 -3.95 -11.45 -17.18
N GLN A 253 -5.02 -11.69 -16.44
CA GLN A 253 -6.37 -11.23 -16.77
C GLN A 253 -6.79 -9.98 -15.98
N VAL A 254 -5.86 -9.21 -15.40
CA VAL A 254 -6.24 -8.03 -14.59
C VAL A 254 -6.92 -6.94 -15.43
N ALA A 255 -6.59 -6.82 -16.72
CA ALA A 255 -7.21 -5.84 -17.62
C ALA A 255 -8.70 -6.11 -17.82
N GLU A 256 -9.13 -7.37 -17.77
CA GLU A 256 -10.53 -7.80 -17.86
C GLU A 256 -11.18 -7.87 -16.48
N LEU A 257 -10.55 -8.55 -15.52
CA LEU A 257 -11.15 -8.88 -14.23
C LEU A 257 -11.25 -7.68 -13.29
N HIS A 258 -10.31 -6.74 -13.33
CA HIS A 258 -10.32 -5.59 -12.44
C HIS A 258 -11.00 -4.36 -13.07
N THR A 259 -11.48 -4.49 -14.31
CA THR A 259 -12.10 -3.39 -15.05
C THR A 259 -13.62 -3.48 -15.00
N PHE A 260 -14.27 -2.46 -14.44
CA PHE A 260 -15.74 -2.38 -14.31
C PHE A 260 -16.48 -2.45 -15.66
N ARG A 261 -15.83 -2.07 -16.77
CA ARG A 261 -16.41 -2.14 -18.12
C ARG A 261 -16.56 -3.56 -18.65
N ILE A 262 -15.81 -4.52 -18.08
CA ILE A 262 -15.78 -5.92 -18.53
C ILE A 262 -16.31 -6.83 -17.42
N ASN A 263 -15.82 -6.67 -16.19
CA ASN A 263 -16.30 -7.39 -15.03
C ASN A 263 -17.30 -6.55 -14.23
N PRO A 264 -18.62 -6.85 -14.30
CA PRO A 264 -19.63 -6.10 -13.56
C PRO A 264 -19.52 -6.26 -12.03
N ARG A 265 -18.74 -7.23 -11.54
CA ARG A 265 -18.44 -7.38 -10.10
C ARG A 265 -17.37 -6.40 -9.61
N ALA A 266 -16.63 -5.72 -10.49
CA ALA A 266 -15.75 -4.64 -10.11
C ALA A 266 -16.56 -3.35 -9.90
N CYS A 267 -17.41 -3.34 -8.87
CA CYS A 267 -18.33 -2.25 -8.56
C CYS A 267 -18.48 -2.05 -7.05
N GLY A 268 -19.03 -0.90 -6.63
CA GLY A 268 -19.22 -0.57 -5.22
C GLY A 268 -20.13 -1.56 -4.46
N ALA A 269 -21.05 -2.24 -5.14
CA ALA A 269 -21.88 -3.29 -4.54
C ALA A 269 -21.11 -4.57 -4.18
N SER A 270 -19.85 -4.69 -4.61
CA SER A 270 -18.94 -5.77 -4.22
C SER A 270 -17.87 -5.31 -3.23
N LEU A 271 -18.08 -4.17 -2.56
CA LEU A 271 -17.14 -3.63 -1.57
C LEU A 271 -17.04 -4.55 -0.35
N HIS A 272 -15.80 -4.88 0.01
CA HIS A 272 -15.47 -5.63 1.21
C HIS A 272 -14.57 -4.80 2.13
N ILE A 273 -14.74 -4.99 3.43
CA ILE A 273 -13.94 -4.37 4.49
C ILE A 273 -12.94 -5.41 5.00
N ALA A 274 -11.66 -5.07 4.89
CA ALA A 274 -10.59 -5.79 5.55
C ALA A 274 -10.48 -5.32 6.99
N SER A 275 -10.71 -6.23 7.94
CA SER A 275 -10.59 -5.93 9.36
C SER A 275 -9.80 -7.01 10.09
N ALA A 276 -9.00 -6.58 11.04
CA ALA A 276 -8.20 -7.49 11.84
C ALA A 276 -9.06 -8.34 12.81
N GLN A 277 -10.34 -8.03 13.01
CA GLN A 277 -11.23 -8.78 13.90
C GLN A 277 -12.08 -9.80 13.14
N HIS A 278 -12.52 -9.48 11.92
CA HIS A 278 -13.48 -10.30 11.17
C HIS A 278 -12.93 -10.78 9.82
N GLY A 279 -11.66 -10.52 9.52
CA GLY A 279 -11.10 -10.79 8.20
C GLY A 279 -11.75 -9.91 7.14
N ILE A 280 -12.05 -10.49 5.98
CA ILE A 280 -12.63 -9.81 4.81
C ILE A 280 -14.13 -10.09 4.76
N LEU A 281 -14.94 -9.07 5.03
CA LEU A 281 -16.41 -9.15 5.00
C LEU A 281 -17.00 -8.21 3.96
N HIS A 282 -18.14 -8.57 3.38
CA HIS A 282 -18.91 -7.63 2.59
C HIS A 282 -19.36 -6.44 3.47
N ILE A 283 -19.42 -5.22 2.91
CA ILE A 283 -19.72 -4.00 3.67
C ILE A 283 -21.03 -4.10 4.47
N SER A 284 -22.07 -4.75 3.91
CA SER A 284 -23.34 -4.93 4.62
C SER A 284 -23.20 -5.77 5.88
N ASP A 285 -22.34 -6.79 5.85
CA ASP A 285 -22.17 -7.70 6.99
C ASP A 285 -21.26 -7.07 8.04
N TYR A 286 -20.26 -6.30 7.61
CA TYR A 286 -19.49 -5.46 8.53
C TYR A 286 -20.38 -4.43 9.24
N ALA A 287 -21.25 -3.74 8.51
CA ALA A 287 -22.16 -2.74 9.08
C ALA A 287 -23.09 -3.34 10.15
N LYS A 288 -23.64 -4.54 9.93
CA LYS A 288 -24.48 -5.24 10.92
C LYS A 288 -23.76 -5.52 12.24
N LEU A 289 -22.43 -5.62 12.22
CA LEU A 289 -21.63 -5.92 13.41
C LEU A 289 -21.20 -4.67 14.18
N HIS A 290 -21.17 -3.50 13.54
CA HIS A 290 -20.52 -2.29 14.11
C HIS A 290 -21.38 -1.03 14.09
N LEU A 291 -22.45 -0.98 13.30
CA LEU A 291 -23.30 0.21 13.12
C LEU A 291 -24.75 -0.02 13.54
N ALA A 292 -25.10 -1.25 13.95
CA ALA A 292 -26.43 -1.64 14.40
C ALA A 292 -26.57 -1.48 15.92
#